data_AF-A0A7K7BJG9-F1
#
_entry.id   AF-A0A7K7BJG9-F1
#
_cell.length_a   1.000
_cell.length_b   1.000
_cell.length_c   1.000
_cell.angle_alpha   90.00
_cell.angle_beta   90.00
_cell.angle_gamma   90.00
#
_symmetry.space_group_name_H-M   'P 1'
#
loop_
_entity.id
_entity.type
_entity.pdbx_description
1 polymer ?
#
loop_
_entity_poly.entity_id
_entity_poly.type
_entity_poly.pdbx_seq_one_letter_code
_entity_poly.pdbx_strand_id
1 'polypeptide(L)'
;IRFSSDTWLQLQTLATLARAGYRAVAIDLPGKGRGGARRPRPPARGDTPVSRAPGLGRSKDAVAPAPVGQPAPGAFLKAVWEALGLGTAVLVSPSLSGMYSLPFLLEHSALLKAYVPVAPICTEKFLPEQYAQIKTPTLIVYGEQDAELGQASLGNLRHLPAHRVLALQGAGHACYLDKPDEWHRGLLAFLQQLE
;
A
#
# COMPACT_ATOMS: atom_id res chain seq x y z
N ILE A 1 -7.09 9.60 12.67
CA ILE A 1 -7.69 8.81 11.57
C ILE A 1 -6.96 7.48 11.48
N ARG A 2 -7.66 6.34 11.37
CA ARG A 2 -7.04 5.01 11.24
C ARG A 2 -7.19 4.55 9.79
N PHE A 3 -6.09 4.52 9.03
CA PHE A 3 -6.07 4.07 7.65
C PHE A 3 -6.13 2.53 7.58
N SER A 4 -6.95 2.00 6.68
CA SER A 4 -7.16 0.56 6.45
C SER A 4 -7.69 0.31 5.03
N SER A 5 -7.90 -0.95 4.67
CA SER A 5 -8.58 -1.34 3.42
C SER A 5 -9.94 -0.64 3.22
N ASP A 6 -10.67 -0.36 4.31
CA ASP A 6 -11.92 0.40 4.32
C ASP A 6 -11.76 1.82 3.75
N THR A 7 -10.59 2.45 3.93
CA THR A 7 -10.31 3.77 3.35
C THR A 7 -10.32 3.72 1.83
N TRP A 8 -9.71 2.68 1.23
CA TRP A 8 -9.69 2.50 -0.22
C TRP A 8 -11.05 2.14 -0.81
N LEU A 9 -11.90 1.48 -0.01
CA LEU A 9 -13.28 1.19 -0.36
C LEU A 9 -14.13 2.47 -0.37
N GLN A 10 -14.04 3.28 0.71
CA GLN A 10 -14.76 4.54 0.84
C GLN A 10 -14.32 5.58 -0.21
N LEU A 11 -13.02 5.61 -0.52
CA LEU A 11 -12.46 6.44 -1.58
C LEU A 11 -12.85 5.97 -2.99
N GLN A 12 -13.57 4.84 -3.11
CA GLN A 12 -13.95 4.22 -4.38
C GLN A 12 -12.77 3.80 -5.27
N THR A 13 -11.53 3.82 -4.77
CA THR A 13 -10.34 3.45 -5.56
C THR A 13 -10.46 2.03 -6.11
N LEU A 14 -10.95 1.08 -5.30
CA LEU A 14 -11.16 -0.31 -5.75
C LEU A 14 -12.21 -0.39 -6.87
N ALA A 15 -13.30 0.36 -6.75
CA ALA A 15 -14.36 0.40 -7.76
C ALA A 15 -13.92 1.11 -9.05
N THR A 16 -13.08 2.15 -8.93
CA THR A 16 -12.48 2.85 -10.07
C THR A 16 -11.53 1.93 -10.84
N LEU A 17 -10.66 1.20 -10.14
CA LEU A 17 -9.75 0.22 -10.75
C LEU A 17 -10.51 -0.93 -11.41
N ALA A 18 -11.55 -1.46 -10.75
CA ALA A 18 -12.38 -2.54 -11.29
C ALA A 18 -13.12 -2.11 -12.58
N ARG A 19 -13.66 -0.88 -12.62
CA ARG A 19 -14.30 -0.32 -13.83
C ARG A 19 -13.31 -0.13 -14.98
N ALA A 20 -12.04 0.07 -14.69
CA ALA A 20 -10.96 0.14 -15.67
C ALA A 20 -10.40 -1.24 -16.07
N GLY A 21 -10.99 -2.35 -15.57
CA GLY A 21 -10.58 -3.71 -15.92
C GLY A 21 -9.51 -4.34 -15.01
N TYR A 22 -9.07 -3.64 -13.95
CA TYR A 22 -8.06 -4.16 -13.02
C TYR A 22 -8.68 -4.93 -11.86
N ARG A 23 -8.11 -6.10 -11.52
CA ARG A 23 -8.37 -6.77 -10.23
C ARG A 23 -7.62 -6.03 -9.13
N ALA A 24 -8.34 -5.34 -8.25
CA ALA A 24 -7.75 -4.63 -7.12
C ALA A 24 -7.99 -5.36 -5.79
N VAL A 25 -6.94 -5.45 -4.95
CA VAL A 25 -7.00 -6.04 -3.61
C VAL A 25 -6.39 -5.05 -2.62
N ALA A 26 -7.10 -4.76 -1.53
CA ALA A 26 -6.59 -3.98 -0.41
C ALA A 26 -6.51 -4.88 0.84
N ILE A 27 -5.40 -4.79 1.56
CA ILE A 27 -5.16 -5.57 2.79
C ILE A 27 -5.02 -4.65 4.00
N ASP A 28 -5.35 -5.18 5.17
CA ASP A 28 -5.01 -4.55 6.44
C ASP A 28 -3.65 -5.09 6.90
N LEU A 29 -2.69 -4.20 7.18
CA LEU A 29 -1.38 -4.57 7.74
C LEU A 29 -1.50 -5.03 9.21
N PRO A 30 -0.53 -5.79 9.75
CA PRO A 30 -0.52 -6.22 11.15
C PRO A 30 -0.71 -5.04 12.12
N GLY A 31 -1.56 -5.22 13.14
CA GLY A 31 -1.96 -4.17 14.09
C GLY A 31 -2.88 -3.08 13.51
N LYS A 32 -3.23 -3.14 12.22
CA LYS A 32 -4.18 -2.24 11.54
C LYS A 32 -5.47 -3.01 11.17
N GLY A 33 -6.53 -2.27 10.87
CA GLY A 33 -7.87 -2.83 10.57
C GLY A 33 -8.93 -2.62 11.67
N ARG A 34 -10.20 -2.81 11.30
CA ARG A 34 -11.35 -2.72 12.23
C ARG A 34 -11.50 -4.02 13.01
N GLY A 35 -11.05 -4.03 14.26
CA GLY A 35 -11.45 -5.07 15.22
C GLY A 35 -12.44 -4.52 16.23
N GLY A 36 -13.73 -4.65 15.93
CA GLY A 36 -14.79 -4.58 16.93
C GLY A 36 -14.77 -5.89 17.72
N ALA A 37 -14.03 -5.91 18.83
CA ALA A 37 -14.25 -6.93 19.84
C ALA A 37 -15.58 -6.60 20.54
N ARG A 38 -16.70 -7.06 19.98
CA ARG A 38 -17.85 -7.33 20.82
C ARG A 38 -17.48 -8.60 21.58
N ARG A 39 -17.27 -8.48 22.91
CA ARG A 39 -17.02 -9.62 23.80
C ARG A 39 -17.97 -10.76 23.40
N PRO A 40 -17.48 -11.99 23.19
CA PRO A 40 -18.39 -13.11 22.99
C PRO A 40 -19.29 -13.20 24.22
N ARG A 41 -20.61 -13.10 24.02
CA ARG A 41 -21.59 -13.56 25.00
C ARG A 41 -21.34 -15.07 25.14
N PRO A 42 -21.33 -15.64 26.35
CA PRO A 42 -21.13 -17.08 26.51
C PRO A 42 -22.13 -17.83 25.63
N PRO A 43 -21.71 -18.91 24.95
CA PRO A 43 -22.58 -19.59 23.99
C PRO A 43 -23.80 -20.16 24.71
N ALA A 44 -24.99 -19.82 24.23
CA ALA A 44 -26.16 -20.65 24.45
C ALA A 44 -25.94 -21.96 23.67
N ARG A 45 -26.24 -23.10 24.30
CA ARG A 45 -26.09 -24.42 23.67
C ARG A 45 -26.96 -24.46 22.40
N GLY A 46 -26.34 -24.61 21.23
CA GLY A 46 -27.04 -24.93 19.99
C GLY A 46 -26.69 -24.12 18.75
N ASP A 47 -25.97 -23.00 18.85
CA ASP A 47 -25.72 -22.17 17.68
C ASP A 47 -24.49 -22.64 16.86
N THR A 48 -24.76 -23.16 15.66
CA THR A 48 -23.78 -23.31 14.57
C THR A 48 -23.07 -21.98 14.29
N PRO A 49 -21.76 -21.98 14.01
CA PRO A 49 -21.03 -20.74 13.79
C PRO A 49 -21.51 -20.07 12.50
N VAL A 50 -22.18 -18.93 12.66
CA VAL A 50 -22.59 -18.07 11.56
C VAL A 50 -21.34 -17.58 10.82
N SER A 51 -21.31 -17.87 9.52
CA SER A 51 -20.40 -17.32 8.51
C SER A 51 -20.23 -15.81 8.71
N ARG A 52 -18.99 -15.38 9.01
CA ARG A 52 -18.63 -13.95 9.08
C ARG A 52 -18.37 -13.43 7.67
N ALA A 53 -18.77 -12.19 7.42
CA ALA A 53 -18.66 -11.53 6.12
C ALA A 53 -17.27 -11.69 5.47
N PRO A 54 -17.21 -12.05 4.17
CA PRO A 54 -15.94 -12.20 3.45
C PRO A 54 -15.28 -10.82 3.27
N GLY A 55 -13.98 -10.71 3.60
CA GLY A 55 -13.15 -9.57 3.18
C GLY A 55 -12.38 -8.82 4.27
N LEU A 56 -12.57 -9.09 5.56
CA LEU A 56 -11.81 -8.43 6.64
C LEU A 56 -10.95 -9.46 7.37
N GLY A 57 -9.66 -9.53 7.02
CA GLY A 57 -8.68 -10.40 7.66
C GLY A 57 -8.49 -10.07 9.15
N ARG A 58 -7.93 -11.02 9.92
CA ARG A 58 -7.64 -10.85 11.37
C ARG A 58 -6.38 -10.01 11.65
N SER A 59 -6.07 -9.03 10.80
CA SER A 59 -4.79 -8.31 10.84
C SER A 59 -4.56 -7.51 12.12
N LYS A 60 -5.62 -7.12 12.84
CA LYS A 60 -5.50 -6.43 14.14
C LYS A 60 -4.76 -7.25 15.18
N ASP A 61 -4.96 -8.57 15.20
CA ASP A 61 -4.39 -9.48 16.19
C ASP A 61 -3.03 -10.04 15.72
N ALA A 62 -2.62 -9.72 14.49
CA ALA A 62 -1.34 -10.13 13.95
C ALA A 62 -0.20 -9.27 14.51
N VAL A 63 0.90 -9.92 14.90
CA VAL A 63 2.13 -9.27 15.35
C VAL A 63 2.85 -8.69 14.13
N ALA A 64 3.26 -7.42 14.22
CA ALA A 64 4.06 -6.79 13.19
C ALA A 64 5.46 -7.44 13.12
N PRO A 65 5.98 -7.75 11.92
CA PRO A 65 7.26 -8.43 11.77
C PRO A 65 8.47 -7.54 12.07
N ALA A 66 8.26 -6.22 12.26
CA ALA A 66 9.28 -5.26 12.69
C ALA A 66 8.63 -4.08 13.43
N PRO A 67 9.38 -3.36 14.28
CA PRO A 67 8.95 -2.09 14.87
C PRO A 67 8.69 -1.01 13.81
N VAL A 68 7.76 -0.10 14.08
CA VAL A 68 7.50 1.05 13.18
C VAL A 68 8.77 1.87 12.99
N GLY A 69 9.08 2.21 11.73
CA GLY A 69 10.29 2.93 11.35
C GLY A 69 11.50 2.04 11.05
N GLN A 70 11.37 0.72 11.22
CA GLN A 70 12.38 -0.26 10.81
C GLN A 70 11.86 -1.09 9.63
N PRO A 71 12.68 -1.37 8.61
CA PRO A 71 12.27 -2.23 7.51
C PRO A 71 11.87 -3.63 8.01
N ALA A 72 10.70 -4.09 7.60
CA ALA A 72 10.26 -5.46 7.81
C ALA A 72 10.99 -6.41 6.83
N PRO A 73 11.10 -7.72 7.12
CA PRO A 73 11.61 -8.67 6.14
C PRO A 73 10.76 -8.66 4.85
N GLY A 74 11.39 -8.55 3.67
CA GLY A 74 10.68 -8.56 2.38
C GLY A 74 9.84 -9.83 2.17
N ALA A 75 10.27 -10.94 2.79
CA ALA A 75 9.54 -12.20 2.85
C ALA A 75 8.10 -12.08 3.40
N PHE A 76 7.81 -11.09 4.24
CA PHE A 76 6.46 -10.89 4.76
C PHE A 76 5.47 -10.55 3.65
N LEU A 77 5.75 -9.52 2.84
CA LEU A 77 4.88 -9.17 1.72
C LEU A 77 4.90 -10.24 0.64
N LYS A 78 6.02 -10.94 0.43
CA LYS A 78 6.07 -12.09 -0.46
C LYS A 78 5.07 -13.18 -0.05
N ALA A 79 5.02 -13.54 1.23
CA ALA A 79 4.07 -14.54 1.73
C ALA A 79 2.61 -14.10 1.53
N VAL A 80 2.30 -12.82 1.77
CA VAL A 80 0.96 -12.26 1.48
C VAL A 80 0.65 -12.31 -0.02
N TRP A 81 1.62 -11.96 -0.85
CA TRP A 81 1.51 -11.97 -2.31
C TRP A 81 1.17 -13.35 -2.87
N GLU A 82 1.88 -14.37 -2.37
CA GLU A 82 1.67 -15.78 -2.73
C GLU A 82 0.32 -16.30 -2.21
N ALA A 83 -0.03 -15.99 -0.97
CA ALA A 83 -1.31 -16.41 -0.37
C ALA A 83 -2.53 -15.83 -1.10
N LEU A 84 -2.40 -14.64 -1.70
CA LEU A 84 -3.45 -13.99 -2.48
C LEU A 84 -3.46 -14.40 -3.98
N GLY A 85 -2.46 -15.17 -4.42
CA GLY A 85 -2.32 -15.63 -5.80
C GLY A 85 -2.28 -14.46 -6.79
N LEU A 86 -1.48 -13.43 -6.53
CA LEU A 86 -1.49 -12.19 -7.32
C LEU A 86 -0.70 -12.26 -8.64
N GLY A 87 0.15 -13.27 -8.85
CA GLY A 87 1.02 -13.34 -10.04
C GLY A 87 1.96 -12.13 -10.08
N THR A 88 2.18 -11.52 -11.25
CA THR A 88 2.84 -10.21 -11.35
C THR A 88 1.79 -9.10 -11.25
N ALA A 89 1.95 -8.15 -10.33
CA ALA A 89 0.95 -7.11 -10.06
C ALA A 89 1.57 -5.75 -9.69
N VAL A 90 0.74 -4.71 -9.61
CA VAL A 90 1.15 -3.35 -9.19
C VAL A 90 0.95 -3.19 -7.68
N LEU A 91 1.96 -2.68 -6.99
CA LEU A 91 1.90 -2.44 -5.55
C LEU A 91 1.75 -0.94 -5.25
N VAL A 92 0.63 -0.56 -4.62
CA VAL A 92 0.39 0.79 -4.09
C VAL A 92 0.76 0.82 -2.60
N SER A 93 1.61 1.76 -2.19
CA SER A 93 2.17 1.79 -0.82
C SER A 93 2.22 3.20 -0.22
N PRO A 94 1.18 3.63 0.53
CA PRO A 94 1.19 4.91 1.23
C PRO A 94 1.88 4.87 2.60
N SER A 95 2.71 5.88 2.88
CA SER A 95 3.18 6.22 4.24
C SER A 95 3.78 5.03 4.99
N LEU A 96 3.17 4.60 6.09
CA LEU A 96 3.60 3.49 6.94
C LEU A 96 3.94 2.21 6.16
N SER A 97 3.23 1.90 5.07
CA SER A 97 3.49 0.66 4.33
C SER A 97 4.86 0.63 3.65
N GLY A 98 5.57 1.77 3.59
CA GLY A 98 6.97 1.86 3.16
C GLY A 98 7.90 0.88 3.85
N MET A 99 7.73 0.67 5.17
CA MET A 99 8.55 -0.28 5.94
C MET A 99 8.39 -1.73 5.46
N TYR A 100 7.30 -2.06 4.77
CA TYR A 100 7.05 -3.39 4.19
C TYR A 100 7.39 -3.43 2.70
N SER A 101 6.99 -2.39 1.97
CA SER A 101 7.06 -2.38 0.50
C SER A 101 8.46 -2.13 -0.04
N LEU A 102 9.31 -1.37 0.66
CA LEU A 102 10.67 -1.07 0.20
C LEU A 102 11.57 -2.32 0.24
N PRO A 103 11.64 -3.10 1.34
CA PRO A 103 12.28 -4.42 1.33
C PRO A 103 11.76 -5.34 0.23
N PHE A 104 10.43 -5.40 0.06
CA PHE A 104 9.81 -6.22 -0.97
C PHE A 104 10.19 -5.78 -2.40
N LEU A 105 10.25 -4.48 -2.65
CA LEU A 105 10.71 -3.93 -3.93
C LEU A 105 12.16 -4.33 -4.22
N LEU A 106 13.05 -4.21 -3.23
CA LEU A 106 14.47 -4.49 -3.40
C LEU A 106 14.77 -5.98 -3.54
N GLU A 107 14.09 -6.83 -2.76
CA GLU A 107 14.33 -8.28 -2.73
C GLU A 107 13.53 -9.06 -3.78
N HIS A 108 12.37 -8.53 -4.20
CA HIS A 108 11.37 -9.27 -4.98
C HIS A 108 10.76 -8.45 -6.14
N SER A 109 11.51 -7.48 -6.69
CA SER A 109 11.09 -6.63 -7.83
C SER A 109 10.51 -7.40 -9.03
N ALA A 110 10.93 -8.64 -9.27
CA ALA A 110 10.40 -9.48 -10.35
C ALA A 110 8.90 -9.82 -10.22
N LEU A 111 8.34 -9.74 -9.01
CA LEU A 111 6.90 -9.91 -8.78
C LEU A 111 6.09 -8.63 -9.07
N LEU A 112 6.76 -7.50 -9.26
CA LEU A 112 6.12 -6.20 -9.45
C LEU A 112 6.07 -5.81 -10.93
N LYS A 113 4.86 -5.62 -11.44
CA LYS A 113 4.64 -4.96 -12.74
C LYS A 113 4.98 -3.47 -12.65
N ALA A 114 4.63 -2.85 -11.51
CA ALA A 114 5.00 -1.49 -11.16
C ALA A 114 4.88 -1.24 -9.66
N TYR A 115 5.45 -0.12 -9.21
CA TYR A 115 5.39 0.35 -7.83
C TYR A 115 4.81 1.76 -7.74
N VAL A 116 3.89 2.00 -6.82
CA VAL A 116 3.23 3.30 -6.61
C VAL A 116 3.37 3.71 -5.14
N PRO A 117 4.53 4.23 -4.73
CA PRO A 117 4.71 4.78 -3.38
C PRO A 117 3.95 6.10 -3.22
N VAL A 118 3.30 6.28 -2.07
CA VAL A 118 2.69 7.56 -1.69
C VAL A 118 3.28 8.08 -0.39
N ALA A 119 4.27 8.97 -0.48
CA ALA A 119 5.04 9.48 0.66
C ALA A 119 5.44 8.42 1.71
N PRO A 120 6.09 7.29 1.32
CA PRO A 120 6.37 6.18 2.23
C PRO A 120 7.44 6.53 3.28
N ILE A 121 7.37 5.86 4.44
CA ILE A 121 8.45 5.88 5.45
C ILE A 121 9.58 4.90 5.10
N CYS A 122 10.70 5.00 5.82
CA CYS A 122 11.88 4.12 5.72
C CYS A 122 12.66 4.23 4.40
N THR A 123 12.39 5.23 3.57
CA THR A 123 13.12 5.41 2.30
C THR A 123 14.60 5.71 2.50
N GLU A 124 14.95 6.35 3.61
CA GLU A 124 16.31 6.70 4.03
C GLU A 124 17.11 5.50 4.59
N LYS A 125 16.47 4.35 4.77
CA LYS A 125 17.11 3.12 5.25
C LYS A 125 17.85 2.35 4.15
N PHE A 126 17.73 2.80 2.91
CA PHE A 126 18.32 2.15 1.74
C PHE A 126 19.21 3.12 0.98
N LEU A 127 20.30 2.60 0.45
CA LEU A 127 21.30 3.39 -0.27
C LEU A 127 20.82 3.70 -1.70
N PRO A 128 21.22 4.85 -2.27
CA PRO A 128 20.94 5.21 -3.66
C PRO A 128 21.28 4.10 -4.67
N GLU A 129 22.38 3.38 -4.46
CA GLU A 129 22.85 2.30 -5.34
C GLU A 129 21.89 1.10 -5.35
N GLN A 130 21.20 0.86 -4.24
CA GLN A 130 20.18 -0.19 -4.15
C GLN A 130 18.96 0.19 -4.99
N TYR A 131 18.52 1.45 -4.93
CA TYR A 131 17.44 1.95 -5.79
C TYR A 131 17.82 1.95 -7.27
N ALA A 132 19.06 2.31 -7.60
CA ALA A 132 19.54 2.37 -8.98
C ALA A 132 19.49 1.02 -9.72
N GLN A 133 19.51 -0.10 -8.99
CA GLN A 133 19.41 -1.45 -9.55
C GLN A 133 17.98 -1.86 -9.92
N ILE A 134 16.96 -1.14 -9.43
CA ILE A 134 15.56 -1.50 -9.60
C ILE A 134 15.02 -1.00 -10.93
N LYS A 135 14.60 -1.94 -11.79
CA LYS A 135 14.04 -1.65 -13.11
C LYS A 135 12.51 -1.52 -13.13
N THR A 136 11.86 -1.80 -12.00
CA THR A 136 10.40 -1.75 -11.87
C THR A 136 9.88 -0.32 -12.13
N PRO A 137 8.98 -0.12 -13.12
CA PRO A 137 8.35 1.16 -13.35
C PRO A 137 7.71 1.70 -12.07
N THR A 138 7.96 2.97 -11.76
CA THR A 138 7.52 3.57 -10.49
C THR A 138 6.78 4.88 -10.71
N LEU A 139 5.62 5.04 -10.06
CA LEU A 139 4.92 6.33 -9.94
C LEU A 139 5.04 6.85 -8.50
N ILE A 140 5.94 7.81 -8.28
CA ILE A 140 6.15 8.46 -6.99
C ILE A 140 5.06 9.51 -6.79
N VAL A 141 4.22 9.33 -5.78
CA VAL A 141 3.10 10.23 -5.47
C VAL A 141 3.33 10.92 -4.13
N TYR A 142 3.05 12.21 -4.06
CA TYR A 142 3.05 12.96 -2.80
C TYR A 142 2.16 14.20 -2.93
N GLY A 143 1.72 14.75 -1.79
CA GLY A 143 1.06 16.05 -1.76
C GLY A 143 2.08 17.18 -1.71
N GLU A 144 1.89 18.24 -2.48
CA GLU A 144 2.82 19.37 -2.54
C GLU A 144 3.06 20.03 -1.17
N GLN A 145 2.05 20.04 -0.30
CA GLN A 145 2.11 20.60 1.06
C GLN A 145 2.60 19.58 2.10
N ASP A 146 2.94 18.34 1.71
CA ASP A 146 3.60 17.36 2.57
C ASP A 146 5.11 17.66 2.68
N ALA A 147 5.42 18.66 3.52
CA ALA A 147 6.77 19.16 3.71
C ALA A 147 7.70 18.18 4.44
N GLU A 148 7.15 17.17 5.14
CA GLU A 148 7.95 16.20 5.89
C GLU A 148 8.24 14.95 5.06
N LEU A 149 7.25 14.07 4.89
CA LEU A 149 7.47 12.76 4.27
C LEU A 149 7.47 12.85 2.75
N GLY A 150 6.68 13.75 2.16
CA GLY A 150 6.58 13.91 0.71
C GLY A 150 7.94 14.25 0.08
N GLN A 151 8.58 15.31 0.57
CA GLN A 151 9.88 15.75 0.06
C GLN A 151 11.02 14.77 0.41
N ALA A 152 11.04 14.24 1.64
CA ALA A 152 12.08 13.30 2.08
C ALA A 152 12.02 11.99 1.28
N SER A 153 10.83 11.43 1.08
CA SER A 153 10.65 10.21 0.31
C SER A 153 10.98 10.40 -1.18
N LEU A 154 10.57 11.52 -1.79
CA LEU A 154 10.97 11.90 -3.14
C LEU A 154 12.49 12.05 -3.28
N GLY A 155 13.15 12.62 -2.25
CA GLY A 155 14.60 12.68 -2.07
C GLY A 155 15.31 11.37 -2.39
N ASN A 156 14.83 10.29 -1.81
CA ASN A 156 15.43 8.97 -1.93
C ASN A 156 14.91 8.21 -3.16
N LEU A 157 13.60 8.26 -3.42
CA LEU A 157 12.97 7.47 -4.47
C LEU A 157 13.32 7.94 -5.89
N ARG A 158 13.79 9.19 -6.08
CA ARG A 158 14.28 9.68 -7.37
C ARG A 158 15.48 8.88 -7.91
N HIS A 159 16.16 8.11 -7.06
CA HIS A 159 17.25 7.21 -7.47
C HIS A 159 16.76 5.97 -8.22
N LEU A 160 15.45 5.69 -8.23
CA LEU A 160 14.86 4.66 -9.09
C LEU A 160 14.94 5.11 -10.56
N PRO A 161 15.58 4.36 -11.48
CA PRO A 161 15.83 4.84 -12.84
C PRO A 161 14.55 5.03 -13.67
N ALA A 162 13.53 4.18 -13.47
CA ALA A 162 12.29 4.19 -14.24
C ALA A 162 11.14 4.83 -13.45
N HIS A 163 11.30 6.09 -13.01
CA HIS A 163 10.29 6.78 -12.20
C HIS A 163 9.57 7.90 -12.94
N ARG A 164 8.31 8.13 -12.54
CA ARG A 164 7.52 9.32 -12.83
C ARG A 164 7.07 9.92 -11.50
N VAL A 165 6.82 11.23 -11.48
CA VAL A 165 6.39 11.94 -10.28
C VAL A 165 4.99 12.51 -10.51
N LEU A 166 4.10 12.28 -9.53
CA LEU A 166 2.78 12.89 -9.43
C LEU A 166 2.69 13.67 -8.13
N ALA A 167 2.96 14.98 -8.21
CA ALA A 167 2.74 15.91 -7.12
C ALA A 167 1.30 16.41 -7.18
N LEU A 168 0.51 16.18 -6.11
CA LEU A 168 -0.86 16.66 -6.02
C LEU A 168 -0.86 18.07 -5.41
N GLN A 169 -1.17 19.07 -6.24
CA GLN A 169 -1.08 20.48 -5.84
C GLN A 169 -2.07 20.83 -4.74
N GLY A 170 -1.59 21.56 -3.74
CA GLY A 170 -2.37 21.95 -2.57
C GLY A 170 -2.81 20.79 -1.66
N ALA A 171 -2.31 19.57 -1.87
CA ALA A 171 -2.61 18.41 -1.03
C ALA A 171 -1.55 18.19 0.05
N GLY A 172 -1.95 17.66 1.20
CA GLY A 172 -1.07 17.29 2.31
C GLY A 172 -0.61 15.82 2.23
N HIS A 173 -0.26 15.24 3.39
CA HIS A 173 0.32 13.88 3.45
C HIS A 173 -0.62 12.78 2.92
N ALA A 174 -1.91 12.85 3.26
CA ALA A 174 -2.93 11.93 2.76
C ALA A 174 -3.50 12.42 1.43
N CYS A 175 -2.64 12.75 0.47
CA CYS A 175 -3.00 13.49 -0.74
C CYS A 175 -4.10 12.85 -1.60
N TYR A 176 -4.22 11.51 -1.57
CA TYR A 176 -5.29 10.77 -2.23
C TYR A 176 -6.68 11.00 -1.61
N LEU A 177 -6.77 11.45 -0.35
CA LEU A 177 -8.02 11.88 0.28
C LEU A 177 -8.32 13.35 -0.01
N ASP A 178 -7.30 14.20 -0.08
CA ASP A 178 -7.47 15.63 -0.37
C ASP A 178 -7.90 15.85 -1.82
N LYS A 179 -7.34 15.06 -2.75
CA LYS A 179 -7.52 15.18 -4.20
C LYS A 179 -7.86 13.82 -4.85
N PRO A 180 -9.01 13.22 -4.54
CA PRO A 180 -9.37 11.87 -5.01
C PRO A 180 -9.42 11.75 -6.53
N ASP A 181 -10.00 12.73 -7.22
CA ASP A 181 -10.15 12.70 -8.68
C ASP A 181 -8.80 12.80 -9.40
N GLU A 182 -7.91 13.66 -8.91
CA GLU A 182 -6.55 13.80 -9.45
C GLU A 182 -5.71 12.54 -9.17
N TRP A 183 -5.83 11.97 -7.98
CA TRP A 183 -5.23 10.69 -7.61
C TRP A 183 -5.68 9.56 -8.54
N HIS A 184 -6.99 9.37 -8.73
CA HIS A 184 -7.51 8.30 -9.59
C HIS A 184 -7.11 8.49 -11.05
N ARG A 185 -7.20 9.71 -11.58
CA ARG A 185 -6.80 10.02 -12.96
C ARG A 185 -5.32 9.75 -13.17
N GLY A 186 -4.48 10.21 -12.25
CA GLY A 186 -3.03 10.00 -12.32
C GLY A 186 -2.65 8.53 -12.22
N LEU A 187 -3.29 7.78 -11.31
CA LEU A 187 -3.08 6.34 -11.16
C LEU A 187 -3.47 5.59 -12.44
N LEU A 188 -4.68 5.81 -12.96
CA LEU A 188 -5.14 5.13 -14.18
C LEU A 188 -4.27 5.46 -15.40
N ALA A 189 -3.90 6.73 -15.57
CA ALA A 189 -3.03 7.16 -16.66
C ALA A 189 -1.63 6.50 -16.58
N PHE A 190 -1.13 6.22 -15.38
CA PHE A 190 0.10 5.45 -15.21
C PHE A 190 -0.11 3.97 -15.55
N LEU A 191 -1.19 3.35 -15.05
CA LEU A 191 -1.47 1.93 -15.29
C LEU A 191 -1.63 1.62 -16.79
N GLN A 192 -2.31 2.48 -17.54
CA GLN A 192 -2.51 2.36 -18.99
C GLN A 192 -1.20 2.39 -19.79
N GLN A 193 -0.13 2.98 -19.27
CA GLN A 193 1.17 3.01 -19.94
C GLN A 193 2.00 1.74 -19.70
N LEU A 194 1.56 0.86 -18.80
CA LEU A 194 2.21 -0.41 -18.50
C LEU A 194 1.64 -1.57 -19.34
N GLU A 195 0.65 -1.30 -20.17
CA GLU A 195 0.00 -2.26 -21.07
C GLU A 195 0.73 -2.40 -22.41
#